data_AF-A0A953NP34-F1
#
_entry.id   AF-A0A953NP34-F1
#
_cell.length_a   1.000
_cell.length_b   1.000
_cell.length_c   1.000
_cell.angle_alpha   90.00
_cell.angle_beta   90.00
_cell.angle_gamma   90.00
#
_symmetry.space_group_name_H-M   'P 1'
#
loop_
_entity.id
_entity.type
_entity.pdbx_description
1 polymer ?
#
loop_
_entity_poly.entity_id
_entity_poly.type
_entity_poly.pdbx_seq_one_letter_code
_entity_poly.pdbx_strand_id
1 'polypeptide(L)'
;MPEAKGMWEGLMDFSFRAYATPRMLKFLYAVHLLAGLIAAVACVVLAFQEAPVQGLLTLLGAVIAYFFWILYCRIALEVLAAVFRMAEAIAPGREAPPPQP
;
A
#
# COMPACT_ATOMS: atom_id res chain seq x y z
N MET A 1 10.38 22.94 5.28
CA MET A 1 10.44 21.56 4.76
C MET A 1 10.57 20.49 5.88
N PRO A 2 9.70 20.40 6.91
CA PRO A 2 9.84 19.38 7.98
C PRO A 2 9.06 18.09 7.71
N GLU A 3 7.93 18.16 6.99
CA GLU A 3 7.01 17.02 6.80
C GLU A 3 7.60 15.89 5.94
N ALA A 4 8.38 16.24 4.90
CA ALA A 4 9.04 15.24 4.06
C ALA A 4 10.01 14.37 4.88
N LYS A 5 10.75 14.99 5.83
CA LYS A 5 11.72 14.28 6.67
C LYS A 5 11.05 13.21 7.55
N GLY A 6 9.90 13.54 8.14
CA GLY A 6 9.12 12.59 8.94
C GLY A 6 8.56 11.40 8.15
N MET A 7 8.21 11.58 6.87
CA MET A 7 7.79 10.47 6.01
C MET A 7 8.94 9.49 5.68
N TRP A 8 10.13 10.01 5.38
CA TRP A 8 11.30 9.17 5.08
C TRP A 8 11.84 8.46 6.32
N GLU A 9 11.85 9.11 7.48
CA GLU A 9 12.18 8.48 8.77
C GLU A 9 11.22 7.34 9.11
N GLY A 10 9.91 7.51 8.89
CA GLY A 10 8.92 6.44 9.08
C GLY A 10 9.04 5.29 8.08
N LEU A 11 9.46 5.56 6.83
CA LEU A 11 9.73 4.51 5.83
C LEU A 11 10.98 3.68 6.15
N MET A 12 11.98 4.27 6.83
CA MET A 12 13.19 3.58 7.27
C MET A 12 13.07 3.00 8.70
N ASP A 13 11.94 3.21 9.39
CA ASP A 13 11.66 2.56 10.67
C ASP A 13 11.20 1.11 10.45
N PHE A 14 12.15 0.23 10.16
CA PHE A 14 11.94 -1.22 10.08
C PHE A 14 11.62 -1.87 11.44
N SER A 15 11.64 -1.09 12.53
CA SER A 15 11.30 -1.58 13.87
C SER A 15 9.79 -1.56 14.15
N PHE A 16 8.97 -0.91 13.30
CA PHE A 16 7.51 -0.76 13.48
C PHE A 16 7.10 -0.33 14.91
N ARG A 17 7.96 0.41 15.62
CA ARG A 17 7.75 0.77 17.03
C ARG A 17 6.76 1.92 17.20
N ALA A 18 6.54 2.70 16.15
CA ALA A 18 5.47 3.69 16.07
C ALA A 18 4.46 3.25 14.99
N TYR A 19 3.21 3.01 15.39
CA TYR A 19 2.12 2.67 14.47
C TYR A 19 1.94 3.80 13.46
N ALA A 20 2.48 3.60 12.25
CA ALA A 20 2.30 4.52 11.15
C ALA A 20 0.82 4.52 10.75
N THR A 21 0.16 5.59 11.17
CA THR A 21 -1.24 5.99 10.95
C THR A 21 -1.76 5.66 9.54
N PRO A 22 -3.09 5.64 9.30
CA PRO A 22 -3.73 5.50 7.97
C PRO A 22 -3.16 6.35 6.82
N ARG A 23 -2.38 7.40 7.11
CA ARG A 23 -1.63 8.19 6.11
C ARG A 23 -0.61 7.33 5.35
N MET A 24 0.08 6.41 6.01
CA MET A 24 1.12 5.57 5.36
C MET A 24 0.50 4.47 4.48
N LEU A 25 -0.67 3.93 4.84
CA LEU A 25 -1.42 3.00 3.99
C LEU A 25 -1.83 3.64 2.65
N LYS A 26 -2.30 4.89 2.69
CA LYS A 26 -2.66 5.63 1.47
C LYS A 26 -1.45 5.85 0.56
N PHE A 27 -0.29 6.16 1.15
CA PHE A 27 0.96 6.29 0.41
C PHE A 27 1.38 4.95 -0.22
N LEU A 28 1.35 3.86 0.56
CA LEU A 28 1.68 2.53 0.08
C LEU A 28 0.79 2.11 -1.09
N TYR A 29 -0.52 2.40 -1.00
CA TYR A 29 -1.45 2.18 -2.11
C TYR A 29 -1.06 2.93 -3.37
N ALA A 30 -0.77 4.23 -3.25
CA ALA A 30 -0.41 5.07 -4.38
C ALA A 30 0.88 4.58 -5.06
N VAL A 31 1.88 4.18 -4.26
CA VAL A 31 3.13 3.61 -4.77
C VAL A 31 2.90 2.30 -5.50
N HIS A 32 2.10 1.36 -4.95
CA HIS A 32 1.81 0.09 -5.61
C HIS A 32 0.97 0.26 -6.88
N LEU A 33 0.05 1.24 -6.88
CA LEU A 33 -0.78 1.56 -8.04
C LEU A 33 0.07 2.12 -9.18
N LEU A 34 0.98 3.05 -8.87
CA LEU A 34 1.90 3.64 -9.82
C LEU A 34 2.91 2.61 -10.34
N ALA A 35 3.51 1.82 -9.44
CA ALA A 35 4.44 0.77 -9.82
C ALA A 35 3.78 -0.28 -10.72
N GLY A 36 2.55 -0.71 -10.39
CA GLY A 36 1.78 -1.64 -11.21
C GLY A 36 1.46 -1.06 -12.60
N LEU A 37 1.13 0.24 -12.68
CA LEU A 37 0.85 0.89 -13.96
C LEU A 37 2.10 0.95 -14.83
N ILE A 38 3.24 1.36 -14.26
CA ILE A 38 4.53 1.43 -14.96
C ILE A 38 4.92 0.03 -15.45
N ALA A 39 4.81 -0.99 -14.60
CA ALA A 39 5.12 -2.37 -14.97
C ALA A 39 4.22 -2.88 -16.10
N ALA A 40 2.90 -2.61 -16.03
CA ALA A 40 1.96 -2.98 -17.09
C ALA A 40 2.30 -2.31 -18.42
N VAL A 41 2.57 -1.01 -18.42
CA VAL A 41 2.95 -0.25 -19.63
C VAL A 41 4.27 -0.77 -20.19
N ALA A 42 5.29 -0.98 -19.34
CA ALA A 42 6.59 -1.51 -19.75
C ALA A 42 6.44 -2.90 -20.39
N CYS A 43 5.65 -3.79 -19.78
CA CYS A 43 5.39 -5.13 -20.31
C CYS A 43 4.73 -5.07 -21.69
N VAL A 44 3.76 -4.18 -21.87
CA VAL A 44 3.10 -3.98 -23.17
C VAL A 44 4.07 -3.44 -24.21
N VAL A 45 4.87 -2.43 -23.88
CA VAL A 45 5.86 -1.87 -24.82
C VAL A 45 6.87 -2.92 -25.27
N LEU A 46 7.40 -3.73 -24.34
CA LEU A 46 8.30 -4.84 -24.66
C LEU A 46 7.63 -5.89 -25.55
N ALA A 47 6.36 -6.22 -25.29
CA ALA A 47 5.62 -7.17 -26.13
C ALA A 47 5.37 -6.65 -27.56
N PHE A 48 5.18 -5.35 -27.74
CA PHE A 48 5.06 -4.73 -29.07
C PHE A 48 6.39 -4.71 -29.84
N GLN A 49 7.54 -4.74 -29.16
CA GLN A 49 8.85 -4.81 -29.81
C GLN A 49 9.12 -6.19 -30.42
N GLU A 50 8.55 -7.25 -29.84
CA GLU A 50 8.66 -8.62 -30.36
C GLU A 50 7.73 -8.85 -31.56
N ALA A 51 6.43 -8.60 -31.40
CA ALA A 51 5.46 -8.75 -32.48
C ALA A 51 4.18 -7.94 -32.23
N PRO A 52 3.56 -7.35 -33.27
CA PRO A 52 2.33 -6.56 -33.11
C PRO A 52 1.16 -7.34 -32.50
N VAL A 53 0.98 -8.60 -32.90
CA VAL A 53 -0.09 -9.48 -32.37
C VAL A 53 0.15 -9.80 -30.91
N GLN A 54 1.40 -10.07 -30.52
CA GLN A 54 1.77 -10.33 -29.14
C GLN A 54 1.55 -9.09 -28.27
N GLY A 55 1.95 -7.91 -28.74
CA GLY A 55 1.66 -6.64 -28.07
C GLY A 55 0.17 -6.42 -27.80
N LEU A 56 -0.71 -6.75 -28.75
CA LEU A 56 -2.16 -6.62 -28.59
C LEU A 56 -2.74 -7.60 -27.57
N LEU A 57 -2.28 -8.86 -27.57
CA LEU A 57 -2.68 -9.86 -26.57
C LEU A 57 -2.19 -9.47 -25.17
N THR A 58 -0.94 -9.03 -25.06
CA THR A 58 -0.36 -8.56 -23.80
C THR A 58 -1.06 -7.29 -23.30
N LEU A 59 -1.49 -6.38 -24.17
CA LEU A 59 -2.27 -5.20 -23.79
C LEU A 59 -3.60 -5.61 -23.11
N LEU A 60 -4.35 -6.52 -23.73
CA LEU A 60 -5.60 -7.01 -23.15
C LEU A 60 -5.36 -7.75 -21.82
N GLY A 61 -4.34 -8.60 -21.78
CA GLY A 61 -3.92 -9.29 -20.57
C GLY A 61 -3.47 -8.34 -19.46
N ALA A 62 -2.73 -7.29 -19.79
CA ALA A 62 -2.24 -6.29 -18.85
C ALA A 62 -3.38 -5.49 -18.22
N VAL A 63 -4.43 -5.15 -18.98
CA VAL A 63 -5.63 -4.48 -18.43
C VAL A 63 -6.32 -5.37 -17.39
N ILE A 64 -6.52 -6.65 -17.71
CA ILE A 64 -7.16 -7.61 -16.78
C ILE A 64 -6.26 -7.82 -15.56
N ALA A 65 -4.97 -8.06 -15.76
CA ALA A 65 -4.00 -8.26 -14.69
C ALA A 65 -3.92 -7.03 -13.77
N TYR A 66 -3.92 -5.83 -14.34
CA TYR A 66 -3.88 -4.58 -13.57
C TYR A 66 -5.15 -4.39 -12.74
N PHE A 67 -6.32 -4.77 -13.26
CA PHE A 67 -7.55 -4.77 -12.47
C PHE A 67 -7.45 -5.69 -11.23
N PHE A 68 -6.98 -6.92 -11.41
CA PHE A 68 -6.75 -7.84 -10.29
C PHE A 68 -5.66 -7.35 -9.33
N TRP A 69 -4.61 -6.70 -9.84
CA TRP A 69 -3.57 -6.07 -9.02
C TRP A 69 -4.16 -5.00 -8.11
N ILE A 70 -5.01 -4.11 -8.64
CA ILE A 70 -5.70 -3.08 -7.85
C ILE A 70 -6.56 -3.71 -6.75
N LEU A 71 -7.33 -4.75 -7.09
CA LEU A 71 -8.19 -5.45 -6.15
C LEU A 71 -7.36 -6.10 -5.03
N TYR A 72 -6.28 -6.78 -5.39
CA TYR A 72 -5.34 -7.36 -4.43
C TYR A 72 -4.77 -6.30 -3.48
N CYS A 73 -4.31 -5.17 -4.00
CA CYS A 73 -3.81 -4.07 -3.17
C CYS A 73 -4.90 -3.52 -2.23
N ARG A 74 -6.17 -3.45 -2.66
CA ARG A 74 -7.29 -3.02 -1.81
C ARG A 74 -7.50 -3.98 -0.64
N ILE A 75 -7.60 -5.26 -0.93
CA ILE A 75 -7.81 -6.30 0.09
C ILE A 75 -6.64 -6.29 1.09
N ALA A 76 -5.39 -6.24 0.61
CA ALA A 76 -4.22 -6.21 1.47
C ALA A 76 -4.22 -5.01 2.43
N LEU A 77 -4.61 -3.83 1.95
CA LEU A 77 -4.70 -2.62 2.77
C LEU A 77 -5.85 -2.65 3.77
N GLU A 78 -7.00 -3.22 3.39
CA GLU A 78 -8.12 -3.42 4.30
C GLU A 78 -7.75 -4.38 5.43
N VAL A 79 -7.07 -5.49 5.10
CA VAL A 79 -6.56 -6.44 6.10
C VAL A 79 -5.54 -5.76 7.01
N LEU A 80 -4.58 -5.02 6.46
CA LEU A 80 -3.59 -4.29 7.25
C LEU A 80 -4.24 -3.25 8.17
N ALA A 81 -5.21 -2.50 7.67
CA ALA A 81 -5.97 -1.54 8.46
C ALA A 81 -6.78 -2.23 9.57
N ALA A 82 -7.39 -3.38 9.30
CA ALA A 82 -8.13 -4.15 10.30
C ALA A 82 -7.21 -4.64 11.42
N VAL A 83 -6.02 -5.14 11.08
CA VAL A 83 -5.01 -5.57 12.06
C VAL A 83 -4.58 -4.40 12.96
N PHE A 84 -4.32 -3.22 12.38
CA PHE A 84 -3.97 -2.04 13.17
C PHE A 84 -5.11 -1.59 14.09
N ARG A 85 -6.36 -1.62 13.62
CA ARG A 85 -7.53 -1.32 14.48
C ARG A 85 -7.66 -2.31 15.63
N MET A 86 -7.39 -3.60 15.40
CA MET A 86 -7.38 -4.60 16.47
C MET A 86 -6.27 -4.35 17.49
N ALA A 87 -5.06 -4.02 17.04
CA ALA A 87 -3.94 -3.72 17.93
C ALA A 87 -4.23 -2.52 18.85
N GLU A 88 -4.85 -1.46 18.32
CA GLU A 88 -5.29 -0.30 19.11
C GLU A 88 -6.38 -0.67 20.13
N ALA A 89 -7.34 -1.52 19.75
CA ALA A 89 -8.42 -1.95 20.63
C ALA A 89 -7.94 -2.79 21.83
N ILE A 90 -6.80 -3.49 21.70
CA ILE A 90 -6.22 -4.35 22.76
C ILE A 90 -5.36 -3.55 23.74
N ALA A 91 -5.11 -2.25 23.50
CA ALA A 91 -4.37 -1.37 24.41
C ALA A 91 -5.27 -0.39 25.22
N PRO A 92 -6.32 -0.84 25.95
CA PRO A 92 -7.10 0.07 26.77
C PRO A 92 -6.35 0.42 28.07
N GLY A 93 -6.05 1.70 28.25
CA GLY A 93 -6.16 2.39 29.54
C GLY A 93 -5.47 1.75 30.75
N ARG A 94 -4.16 1.96 30.86
CA ARG A 94 -3.44 1.96 32.14
C ARG A 94 -3.68 3.30 32.85
N GLU A 95 -4.93 3.67 33.15
CA GLU A 95 -5.27 4.86 33.95
C GLU A 95 -6.78 4.83 34.27
N ALA A 96 -7.16 4.10 35.31
CA ALA A 96 -8.29 4.54 36.14
C ALA A 96 -7.65 5.34 37.29
N PRO A 97 -7.88 6.66 37.41
CA PRO A 97 -7.42 7.41 38.56
C PRO A 97 -7.99 6.78 39.83
N PRO A 98 -7.20 6.63 40.92
CA PRO A 98 -7.73 6.13 42.17
C PRO A 98 -8.88 7.04 42.65
N PRO A 99 -9.93 6.47 43.25
CA PRO A 99 -11.04 7.26 43.79
C PRO A 99 -10.47 8.31 44.75
N GLN A 100 -10.71 9.58 44.43
CA GLN A 100 -10.41 10.69 45.33
C GLN A 100 -11.39 10.63 46.51
N PRO A 101 -10.91 10.92 47.74
CA PRO A 101 -11.62 10.67 48.99
C PRO A 101 -12.91 11.48 49.15
#